data_AF-A0A8T7EEK6-F1
#
_entry.id   AF-A0A8T7EEK6-F1
#
_cell.length_a   1.000
_cell.length_b   1.000
_cell.length_c   1.000
_cell.angle_alpha   90.00
_cell.angle_beta   90.00
_cell.angle_gamma   90.00
#
_symmetry.space_group_name_H-M   'P 1'
#
loop_
_entity.id
_entity.type
_entity.pdbx_description
1 polymer ?
#
loop_
_entity_poly.entity_id
_entity_poly.type
_entity_poly.pdbx_seq_one_letter_code
_entity_poly.pdbx_strand_id
1 'polypeptide(L)'
;MVNGLTDDLLNEYLDGELNETERQEVAAAITRSPEAQTRLAELEALFAAFTDMPDVPLPADLTPGVLASLTRPAPSPHWLRLLPLTQVVAAALLVVLFWGALQSWWTYGRALLPTPLPPVALPDVGEWISGWVTAVTNLSLPSIQFNLALYQWAILISLALIIWLLGARLLFTEPGRPSGRHFYEK
;
A
#
# COMPACT_ATOMS: atom_id res chain seq x y z
N MET A 1 -8.53 23.76 22.21
CA MET A 1 -8.38 23.78 23.68
C MET A 1 -8.80 22.40 24.17
N VAL A 2 -7.86 21.53 24.54
CA VAL A 2 -8.17 20.23 25.13
C VAL A 2 -8.58 20.48 26.59
N ASN A 3 -9.88 20.39 26.87
CA ASN A 3 -10.42 20.45 28.21
C ASN A 3 -10.07 19.14 28.93
N GLY A 4 -9.12 19.19 29.87
CA GLY A 4 -8.73 18.09 30.76
C GLY A 4 -7.99 16.96 30.05
N LEU A 5 -6.76 16.66 30.47
CA LEU A 5 -6.18 15.34 30.19
C LEU A 5 -7.01 14.31 30.94
N THR A 6 -7.63 13.37 30.23
CA THR A 6 -8.30 12.23 30.82
C THR A 6 -7.27 11.16 31.18
N ASP A 7 -7.59 10.32 32.17
CA ASP A 7 -6.73 9.21 32.58
C ASP A 7 -6.48 8.22 31.43
N ASP A 8 -7.46 8.02 30.55
CA ASP A 8 -7.33 7.20 29.34
C ASP A 8 -6.21 7.70 28.42
N LEU A 9 -6.14 9.01 28.20
CA LEU A 9 -5.13 9.62 27.32
C LEU A 9 -3.72 9.51 27.92
N LEU A 10 -3.63 9.51 29.26
CA LEU A 10 -2.38 9.33 29.99
C LEU A 10 -1.89 7.88 29.92
N ASN A 11 -2.82 6.92 29.97
CA ASN A 11 -2.52 5.50 29.76
C ASN A 11 -2.11 5.21 28.31
N GLU A 12 -2.84 5.74 27.31
CA GLU A 12 -2.46 5.61 25.89
C GLU A 12 -1.07 6.20 25.61
N TYR A 13 -0.72 7.30 26.29
CA TYR A 13 0.61 7.90 26.26
C TYR A 13 1.69 6.95 26.82
N LEU A 14 1.43 6.31 27.96
CA LEU A 14 2.34 5.34 28.61
C LEU A 14 2.50 4.05 27.80
N ASP A 15 1.40 3.50 27.26
CA ASP A 15 1.38 2.30 26.44
C ASP A 15 2.00 2.54 25.04
N GLY A 16 2.13 3.81 24.66
CA GLY A 16 2.71 4.25 23.39
C GLY A 16 1.79 4.05 22.19
N GLU A 17 0.48 4.00 22.41
CA GLU A 17 -0.54 3.84 21.37
C GLU A 17 -0.86 5.15 20.61
N LEU A 18 -0.45 6.29 21.16
CA LEU A 18 -0.59 7.61 20.51
C LEU A 18 0.33 7.74 19.29
N ASN A 19 -0.18 8.39 18.24
CA ASN A 19 0.67 8.77 17.11
C ASN A 19 1.64 9.91 17.48
N GLU A 20 2.65 10.16 16.64
CA GLU A 20 3.72 11.10 16.97
C GLU A 20 3.22 12.53 17.23
N THR A 21 2.23 12.99 16.46
CA THR A 21 1.63 14.33 16.63
C THR A 21 0.86 14.42 17.95
N GLU A 22 0.01 13.43 18.24
CA GLU A 22 -0.78 13.35 19.47
C GLU A 22 0.13 13.27 20.70
N ARG A 23 1.19 12.46 20.63
CA ARG A 23 2.19 12.33 21.71
C ARG A 23 2.82 13.68 22.05
N GLN A 24 3.18 14.49 21.05
CA GLN A 24 3.77 15.82 21.27
C GLN A 24 2.77 16.79 21.90
N GLU A 25 1.51 16.77 21.46
CA GLU A 25 0.45 17.59 22.04
C GLU A 25 0.16 17.22 23.50
N VAL A 26 0.08 15.92 23.79
CA VAL A 26 -0.12 15.37 25.14
C VAL A 26 1.08 15.69 26.04
N ALA A 27 2.31 15.52 25.57
CA ALA A 27 3.51 15.89 26.32
C ALA A 27 3.56 17.38 26.66
N ALA A 28 3.18 18.25 25.71
CA ALA A 28 3.09 19.68 25.95
C ALA A 28 1.98 20.03 26.96
N ALA A 29 0.86 19.31 26.95
CA ALA A 29 -0.23 19.49 27.89
C ALA A 29 0.10 18.98 29.30
N ILE A 30 0.82 17.85 29.43
CA ILE A 30 1.37 17.36 30.71
C ILE A 30 2.31 18.39 31.32
N THR A 31 3.22 18.95 30.52
CA THR A 31 4.17 19.98 31.00
C THR A 31 3.47 21.22 31.54
N ARG A 32 2.27 21.54 31.05
CA ARG A 32 1.49 22.70 31.49
C ARG A 32 0.59 22.42 32.70
N SER A 33 0.38 21.16 33.08
CA SER A 33 -0.51 20.77 34.17
C SER A 33 0.24 20.03 35.28
N PRO A 34 0.46 20.65 36.46
CA PRO A 34 1.06 19.99 37.61
C PRO A 34 0.27 18.76 38.09
N GLU A 35 -1.06 18.79 37.94
CA GLU A 35 -1.93 17.67 38.28
C GLU A 35 -1.66 16.47 37.36
N ALA A 36 -1.55 16.70 36.04
CA ALA A 36 -1.25 15.64 35.08
C ALA A 36 0.15 15.03 35.30
N GLN A 37 1.14 15.84 35.69
CA GLN A 37 2.48 15.34 36.05
C GLN A 37 2.44 14.43 37.27
N THR A 38 1.67 14.81 38.28
CA THR A 38 1.52 13.99 39.51
C THR A 38 0.84 12.67 39.19
N ARG A 39 -0.24 12.69 38.39
CA ARG A 39 -0.93 11.48 37.94
C ARG A 39 -0.06 10.56 37.10
N LEU A 40 0.74 11.12 36.18
CA LEU A 40 1.67 10.34 35.39
C LEU A 40 2.68 9.62 36.28
N ALA A 41 3.25 10.33 37.26
CA ALA A 41 4.20 9.74 38.21
C ALA A 41 3.56 8.63 39.08
N GLU A 42 2.29 8.77 39.48
CA GLU A 42 1.54 7.73 40.19
C GLU A 42 1.37 6.47 39.32
N LEU A 43 1.03 6.63 38.04
CA LEU A 43 0.89 5.52 37.09
C LEU A 43 2.23 4.84 36.80
N GLU A 44 3.29 5.61 36.58
CA GLU A 44 4.64 5.08 36.37
C GLU A 44 5.12 4.27 37.59
N ALA A 45 4.85 4.75 38.81
CA ALA A 45 5.17 4.02 40.03
C ALA A 45 4.39 2.69 40.14
N LEU A 46 3.12 2.68 39.73
CA LEU A 46 2.30 1.47 39.69
C LEU A 46 2.83 0.45 38.68
N PHE A 47 3.17 0.89 37.46
CA PHE A 47 3.77 0.02 36.43
C PHE A 47 5.12 -0.54 36.85
N ALA A 48 5.95 0.27 37.52
CA ALA A 48 7.21 -0.19 38.08
C ALA A 48 7.00 -1.30 39.13
N ALA A 49 5.99 -1.15 40.00
CA ALA A 49 5.66 -2.17 41.00
C ALA A 49 5.18 -3.50 40.37
N PHE A 50 4.49 -3.46 39.23
CA PHE A 50 4.13 -4.66 38.47
C PHE A 50 5.35 -5.30 37.79
N THR A 51 6.30 -4.50 37.31
CA THR A 51 7.52 -4.98 36.66
C THR A 51 8.45 -5.69 37.65
N ASP A 52 8.45 -5.26 38.92
CA ASP A 52 9.21 -5.87 40.01
C ASP A 52 8.57 -7.16 40.58
N MET A 53 7.41 -7.59 40.04
CA MET A 53 6.81 -8.85 40.47
C MET A 53 7.68 -10.05 40.04
N PRO A 54 7.77 -11.09 40.89
CA PRO A 54 8.52 -12.28 40.54
C PRO A 54 7.88 -12.97 39.35
N ASP A 55 8.70 -13.27 38.33
CA ASP A 55 8.27 -14.08 37.20
C ASP A 55 7.74 -15.43 37.69
N VAL A 56 6.47 -15.72 37.37
CA VAL A 56 5.89 -17.02 37.66
C VAL A 56 6.34 -17.98 36.56
N PRO A 57 7.07 -19.06 36.89
CA PRO A 57 7.49 -20.02 35.88
C PRO A 57 6.27 -20.70 35.26
N LEU A 58 6.21 -20.71 33.93
CA LEU A 58 5.16 -21.46 33.24
C LEU A 58 5.35 -22.97 33.49
N PRO A 59 4.26 -23.73 33.74
CA PRO A 59 4.35 -25.16 34.01
C PRO A 59 4.77 -26.01 32.80
N ALA A 60 4.76 -25.42 31.60
CA ALA A 60 5.16 -26.08 30.36
C ALA A 60 5.88 -25.10 29.44
N ASP A 61 6.84 -25.62 28.67
CA ASP A 61 7.50 -24.87 27.61
C ASP A 61 6.52 -24.68 26.43
N LEU A 62 6.06 -23.44 26.23
CA LEU A 62 5.16 -23.06 25.14
C LEU A 62 5.91 -22.77 23.83
N THR A 63 7.23 -22.60 23.90
CA THR A 63 8.11 -22.28 22.76
C THR A 63 7.88 -23.20 21.56
N PRO A 64 7.88 -24.55 21.70
CA PRO A 64 7.67 -25.43 20.56
C PRO A 64 6.27 -25.31 19.94
N GLY A 65 5.22 -25.09 20.74
CA GLY A 65 3.86 -24.90 20.26
C GLY A 65 3.69 -23.59 19.48
N VAL A 66 4.28 -22.51 20.00
CA VAL A 66 4.25 -21.19 19.35
C VAL A 66 5.07 -21.22 18.05
N LEU A 67 6.30 -21.75 18.07
CA LEU A 67 7.12 -21.89 16.86
C LEU A 67 6.42 -22.72 15.78
N ALA A 68 5.76 -23.82 16.15
CA ALA A 68 4.99 -24.63 15.22
C ALA A 68 3.80 -23.85 14.62
N SER A 69 3.16 -22.97 15.40
CA SER A 69 2.06 -22.13 14.91
C SER A 69 2.51 -21.02 13.96
N LEU A 70 3.70 -20.43 14.20
CA LEU A 70 4.29 -19.42 13.32
C LEU A 70 4.76 -20.00 11.99
N THR A 71 5.21 -21.26 12.00
CA THR A 71 5.77 -21.93 10.81
C THR A 71 4.71 -22.64 9.97
N ARG A 72 3.41 -22.53 10.32
CA ARG A 72 2.35 -23.19 9.54
C ARG A 72 1.90 -22.25 8.42
N PRO A 73 2.42 -22.35 7.18
CA PRO A 73 1.85 -21.61 6.07
C PRO A 73 0.38 -22.01 5.94
N ALA A 74 -0.50 -21.01 5.89
CA ALA A 74 -1.90 -21.24 5.59
C ALA A 74 -1.98 -22.10 4.32
N PRO A 75 -2.78 -23.18 4.31
CA PRO A 75 -2.89 -24.04 3.13
C PRO A 75 -3.37 -23.19 1.95
N SER A 76 -2.46 -22.89 1.02
CA SER A 76 -2.80 -22.10 -0.16
C SER A 76 -3.74 -22.93 -1.02
N PRO A 77 -4.94 -22.42 -1.35
CA PRO A 77 -5.86 -23.14 -2.20
C PRO A 77 -5.19 -23.46 -3.53
N HIS A 78 -5.21 -24.73 -3.93
CA HIS A 78 -4.53 -25.23 -5.14
C HIS A 78 -4.96 -24.49 -6.42
N TRP A 79 -6.15 -23.90 -6.47
CA TRP A 79 -6.63 -23.09 -7.58
C TRP A 79 -5.89 -21.74 -7.74
N LEU A 80 -5.33 -21.17 -6.66
CA LEU A 80 -4.46 -20.00 -6.76
C LEU A 80 -3.11 -20.31 -7.41
N ARG A 81 -2.67 -21.58 -7.41
CA ARG A 81 -1.44 -22.00 -8.12
C ARG A 81 -1.60 -21.94 -9.65
N LEU A 82 -2.84 -21.88 -10.15
CA LEU A 82 -3.13 -21.78 -11.59
C LEU A 82 -3.16 -20.33 -12.10
N LEU A 83 -3.31 -19.34 -11.20
CA LEU A 83 -3.30 -17.91 -11.55
C LEU A 83 -2.04 -17.45 -12.31
N PRO A 84 -0.80 -17.80 -11.92
CA PRO A 84 0.38 -17.38 -12.70
C PRO A 84 0.38 -17.96 -14.11
N LEU A 85 -0.15 -19.17 -14.30
CA LEU A 85 -0.23 -19.80 -15.62
C LEU A 85 -1.18 -19.01 -16.54
N THR A 86 -2.30 -18.52 -16.00
CA THR A 86 -3.23 -17.67 -16.75
C THR A 86 -2.62 -16.32 -17.12
N GLN A 87 -1.78 -15.74 -16.25
CA GLN A 87 -1.08 -14.47 -16.54
C GLN A 87 -0.04 -14.64 -17.65
N VAL A 88 0.71 -15.74 -17.66
CA VAL A 88 1.70 -16.03 -18.72
C VAL A 88 1.00 -16.18 -20.07
N VAL A 89 -0.13 -16.90 -20.11
CA VAL A 89 -0.91 -17.06 -21.35
C VAL A 89 -1.48 -15.73 -21.83
N ALA A 90 -2.04 -14.92 -20.93
CA ALA A 90 -2.57 -13.59 -21.26
C ALA A 90 -1.47 -12.64 -21.78
N ALA A 91 -0.30 -12.63 -21.13
CA ALA A 91 0.84 -11.83 -21.57
C ALA A 91 1.34 -12.26 -22.95
N ALA A 92 1.45 -13.57 -23.20
CA ALA A 92 1.83 -14.10 -24.51
C ALA A 92 0.83 -13.70 -25.61
N LEU A 93 -0.48 -13.78 -25.32
CA LEU A 93 -1.52 -13.34 -26.25
C LEU A 93 -1.44 -11.84 -26.53
N LEU A 94 -1.18 -11.00 -25.53
CA LEU A 94 -0.97 -9.57 -25.72
C LEU A 94 0.26 -9.29 -26.60
N VAL A 95 1.38 -9.97 -26.37
CA VAL A 95 2.58 -9.80 -27.21
C VAL A 95 2.29 -10.17 -28.66
N VAL A 96 1.54 -11.26 -28.90
CA VAL A 96 1.13 -11.65 -30.26
C VAL A 96 0.17 -10.63 -30.88
N LEU A 97 -0.83 -10.16 -30.13
CA LEU A 97 -1.83 -9.20 -30.60
C LEU A 97 -1.19 -7.84 -30.95
N PHE A 98 -0.26 -7.38 -30.12
CA PHE A 98 0.44 -6.10 -30.28
C PHE A 98 1.73 -6.22 -31.10
N TRP A 99 2.03 -7.39 -31.66
CA TRP A 99 3.25 -7.62 -32.42
C TRP A 99 3.42 -6.64 -33.58
N GLY A 100 2.34 -6.37 -34.33
CA GLY A 100 2.36 -5.42 -35.45
C GLY A 100 2.59 -3.97 -35.03
N ALA A 101 2.08 -3.58 -33.86
CA ALA A 101 2.32 -2.26 -33.28
C ALA A 101 3.77 -2.11 -32.81
N LEU A 102 4.34 -3.16 -32.21
CA LEU A 102 5.73 -3.20 -31.79
C LEU A 102 6.70 -3.15 -32.99
N GLN A 103 6.39 -3.88 -34.07
CA GLN A 103 7.15 -3.83 -35.33
C GLN A 103 7.09 -2.45 -35.99
N SER A 104 5.90 -1.84 -36.02
CA SER A 104 5.71 -0.47 -36.51
C SER A 104 6.53 0.51 -35.67
N TRP A 105 6.40 0.46 -34.34
CA TRP A 105 7.16 1.31 -33.43
C TRP A 105 8.68 1.14 -33.59
N TRP A 106 9.17 -0.08 -33.74
CA TRP A 106 10.59 -0.34 -33.98
C TRP A 106 11.09 0.27 -35.29
N THR A 107 10.31 0.12 -36.35
CA THR A 107 10.67 0.60 -37.70
C THR A 107 10.63 2.13 -37.76
N TYR A 108 9.59 2.76 -37.22
CA TYR A 108 9.45 4.21 -37.19
C TYR A 108 10.36 4.87 -36.14
N GLY A 109 10.56 4.23 -34.98
CA GLY A 109 11.45 4.71 -33.92
C GLY A 109 12.92 4.71 -34.33
N ARG A 110 13.34 3.75 -35.16
CA ARG A 110 14.68 3.76 -35.77
C ARG A 110 14.87 4.87 -36.80
N ALA A 111 13.80 5.33 -37.46
CA ALA A 111 13.86 6.47 -38.38
C ALA A 111 13.95 7.82 -37.64
N LEU A 112 13.56 7.85 -36.36
CA LEU A 112 13.69 9.00 -35.46
C LEU A 112 15.10 9.17 -34.85
N LEU A 113 16.04 8.28 -35.15
CA LEU A 113 17.47 8.41 -34.81
C LEU A 113 18.32 8.72 -36.07
N PRO A 114 18.31 9.94 -36.64
CA PRO A 114 19.26 10.30 -37.67
C PRO A 114 20.48 11.01 -37.07
N THR A 115 21.68 10.59 -37.48
CA THR A 115 22.96 11.33 -37.43
C THR A 115 23.67 11.52 -36.06
N PRO A 116 25.01 11.71 -36.03
CA PRO A 116 25.70 12.13 -34.82
C PRO A 116 25.04 13.38 -34.24
N LEU A 117 24.80 13.36 -32.92
CA LEU A 117 24.03 14.37 -32.20
C LEU A 117 24.55 15.79 -32.54
N PRO A 118 23.75 16.66 -33.19
CA PRO A 118 24.08 18.08 -33.22
C PRO A 118 24.14 18.62 -31.79
N PRO A 119 24.90 19.70 -31.51
CA PRO A 119 24.86 20.34 -30.20
C PRO A 119 23.40 20.64 -29.87
N VAL A 120 22.94 20.14 -28.72
CA VAL A 120 21.57 20.28 -28.24
C VAL A 120 21.26 21.76 -28.09
N ALA A 121 20.69 22.37 -29.13
CA ALA A 121 19.87 23.55 -28.96
C ALA A 121 18.57 23.06 -28.33
N LEU A 122 18.41 23.32 -27.03
CA LEU A 122 17.13 23.07 -26.36
C LEU A 122 16.07 23.86 -27.15
N PRO A 123 15.04 23.19 -27.72
CA PRO A 123 13.97 23.91 -28.37
C PRO A 123 13.37 24.88 -27.35
N ASP A 124 12.94 26.05 -27.81
CA ASP A 124 12.14 26.93 -26.97
C ASP A 124 10.93 26.12 -26.48
N VAL A 125 10.84 26.00 -25.16
CA VAL A 125 9.81 25.19 -24.50
C VAL A 125 8.41 25.65 -24.93
N GLY A 126 8.27 26.93 -25.29
CA GLY A 126 7.03 27.47 -25.85
C GLY A 126 6.65 26.90 -27.22
N GLU A 127 7.59 26.77 -28.14
CA GLU A 127 7.34 26.17 -29.47
C GLU A 127 7.08 24.67 -29.37
N TRP A 128 7.80 23.97 -28.49
CA TRP A 128 7.58 22.55 -28.25
C TRP A 128 6.21 22.26 -27.63
N ILE A 129 5.81 23.04 -26.62
CA ILE A 129 4.48 22.92 -25.98
C ILE A 129 3.37 23.24 -26.98
N SER A 130 3.49 24.34 -27.73
CA SER A 130 2.45 24.72 -28.71
C SER A 130 2.31 23.69 -29.83
N GLY A 131 3.41 23.10 -30.30
CA GLY A 131 3.38 21.99 -31.26
C GLY A 131 2.71 20.74 -30.69
N TRP A 132 3.02 20.37 -29.44
CA TRP A 132 2.38 19.25 -28.75
C TRP A 132 0.88 19.48 -28.53
N VAL A 133 0.50 20.67 -28.05
CA VAL A 133 -0.91 21.04 -27.86
C VAL A 133 -1.65 20.96 -29.18
N THR A 134 -1.09 21.55 -30.24
CA THR A 134 -1.70 21.53 -31.59
C THR A 134 -1.85 20.11 -32.13
N ALA A 135 -0.87 19.23 -31.91
CA ALA A 135 -0.92 17.84 -32.34
C ALA A 135 -1.98 17.04 -31.56
N VAL A 136 -2.10 17.26 -30.25
CA VAL A 136 -3.13 16.61 -29.41
C VAL A 136 -4.52 17.13 -29.76
N THR A 137 -4.67 18.44 -29.98
CA THR A 137 -5.98 19.03 -30.32
C THR A 137 -6.46 18.64 -31.72
N ASN A 138 -5.53 18.42 -32.67
CA ASN A 138 -5.85 17.96 -34.02
C ASN A 138 -5.82 16.43 -34.15
N LEU A 139 -5.66 15.70 -33.05
CA LEU A 139 -5.73 14.25 -33.03
C LEU A 139 -7.17 13.82 -33.31
N SER A 140 -7.51 13.77 -34.59
CA SER A 140 -8.75 13.20 -35.08
C SER A 140 -8.64 11.68 -34.97
N LEU A 141 -8.95 11.17 -33.78
CA LEU A 141 -9.11 9.73 -33.58
C LEU A 141 -10.21 9.26 -34.55
N PRO A 142 -10.00 8.17 -35.31
CA PRO A 142 -11.09 7.56 -36.05
C PRO A 142 -12.22 7.31 -35.05
N SER A 143 -13.45 7.70 -35.39
CA SER A 143 -14.60 7.46 -34.52
C SER A 143 -14.84 5.96 -34.45
N ILE A 144 -14.18 5.30 -33.50
CA ILE A 144 -14.45 3.92 -33.15
C ILE A 144 -15.80 3.96 -32.44
N GLN A 145 -16.86 3.80 -33.24
CA GLN A 145 -18.23 3.78 -32.73
C GLN A 145 -18.44 2.44 -32.04
N PHE A 146 -18.30 2.43 -30.73
CA PHE A 146 -18.71 1.31 -29.88
C PHE A 146 -20.23 1.30 -29.79
N ASN A 147 -20.90 0.83 -30.85
CA ASN A 147 -22.34 0.61 -30.86
C ASN A 147 -22.69 -0.65 -30.07
N LEU A 148 -22.50 -0.57 -28.75
CA LEU A 148 -22.92 -1.59 -27.82
C LEU A 148 -24.25 -1.18 -27.19
N ALA A 149 -25.17 -2.13 -27.13
CA ALA A 149 -26.43 -1.92 -26.45
C ALA A 149 -26.20 -1.74 -24.93
N LEU A 150 -27.09 -1.01 -24.24
CA LEU A 150 -26.95 -0.67 -22.82
C LEU A 150 -26.69 -1.91 -21.93
N TYR A 151 -27.26 -3.06 -22.26
CA TYR A 151 -27.03 -4.30 -21.52
C TYR A 151 -25.61 -4.85 -21.70
N GLN A 152 -24.98 -4.65 -22.86
CA GLN A 152 -23.58 -5.07 -23.09
C GLN A 152 -22.62 -4.19 -22.28
N TRP A 153 -22.91 -2.89 -22.18
CA TRP A 153 -22.21 -1.99 -21.25
C TRP A 153 -22.37 -2.43 -19.80
N ALA A 154 -23.60 -2.76 -19.40
CA ALA A 154 -23.86 -3.26 -18.04
C ALA A 154 -23.07 -4.55 -17.75
N ILE A 155 -22.98 -5.47 -18.72
CA ILE A 155 -22.19 -6.70 -18.60
C ILE A 155 -20.71 -6.37 -18.48
N LEU A 156 -20.14 -5.54 -19.36
CA LEU A 156 -18.71 -5.20 -19.32
C LEU A 156 -18.31 -4.51 -18.02
N ILE A 157 -19.12 -3.55 -17.57
CA ILE A 157 -18.89 -2.84 -16.30
C ILE A 157 -19.02 -3.81 -15.13
N SER A 158 -20.03 -4.69 -15.14
CA SER A 158 -20.19 -5.71 -14.09
C SER A 158 -19.01 -6.66 -14.05
N LEU A 159 -18.52 -7.11 -15.20
CA LEU A 159 -17.41 -8.05 -15.32
C LEU A 159 -16.09 -7.39 -14.88
N ALA A 160 -15.84 -6.14 -15.29
CA ALA A 160 -14.72 -5.34 -14.82
C ALA A 160 -14.76 -5.12 -13.31
N LEU A 161 -15.95 -4.83 -12.75
CA LEU A 161 -16.15 -4.62 -11.32
C LEU A 161 -15.98 -5.93 -10.52
N ILE A 162 -16.43 -7.07 -11.04
CA ILE A 162 -16.21 -8.40 -10.45
C ILE A 162 -14.71 -8.72 -10.45
N ILE A 163 -14.00 -8.50 -11.57
CA ILE A 163 -12.55 -8.72 -11.65
C ILE A 163 -11.81 -7.81 -10.66
N TRP A 164 -12.21 -6.53 -10.60
CA TRP A 164 -11.63 -5.57 -9.68
C TRP A 164 -11.87 -5.96 -8.22
N LEU A 165 -13.09 -6.39 -7.86
CA LEU A 165 -13.41 -6.87 -6.51
C LEU A 165 -12.69 -8.19 -6.16
N LEU A 166 -12.54 -9.11 -7.12
CA LEU A 166 -11.75 -10.33 -6.91
C LEU A 166 -10.27 -10.01 -6.68
N GLY A 167 -9.71 -9.08 -7.47
CA GLY A 167 -8.35 -8.59 -7.30
C GLY A 167 -8.15 -7.86 -5.98
N ALA A 168 -9.06 -6.96 -5.62
CA ALA A 168 -9.05 -6.25 -4.35
C ALA A 168 -9.16 -7.21 -3.17
N ARG A 169 -10.05 -8.20 -3.25
CA ARG A 169 -10.19 -9.23 -2.21
C ARG A 169 -8.91 -10.05 -2.05
N LEU A 170 -8.22 -10.39 -3.14
CA LEU A 170 -6.92 -11.09 -3.10
C LEU A 170 -5.81 -10.22 -2.51
N LEU A 171 -5.85 -8.91 -2.72
CA LEU A 171 -4.90 -7.94 -2.16
C LEU A 171 -5.10 -7.67 -0.66
N PHE A 172 -6.35 -7.71 -0.17
CA PHE A 172 -6.67 -7.44 1.23
C PHE A 172 -6.86 -8.68 2.11
N THR A 173 -6.83 -9.89 1.53
CA THR A 173 -6.59 -11.09 2.32
C THR A 173 -5.11 -11.17 2.69
N GLU A 174 -4.67 -10.35 3.64
CA GLU A 174 -3.48 -10.66 4.41
C GLU A 174 -3.74 -12.01 5.10
N PRO A 175 -2.97 -13.08 4.81
CA PRO A 175 -2.96 -14.23 5.70
C PRO A 175 -2.55 -13.71 7.07
N GLY A 176 -3.48 -13.83 8.03
CA GLY A 176 -3.47 -13.15 9.32
C GLY A 176 -2.09 -12.75 9.80
N ARG A 177 -1.83 -11.44 9.76
CA ARG A 177 -0.68 -10.82 10.40
C ARG A 177 -0.70 -11.29 11.87
N PRO A 178 0.24 -12.13 12.33
CA PRO A 178 0.43 -12.25 13.76
C PRO A 178 0.83 -10.85 14.21
N SER A 179 0.12 -10.30 15.19
CA SER A 179 0.49 -9.07 15.89
C SER A 179 1.82 -9.31 16.61
N GLY A 180 2.90 -9.33 15.85
CA GLY A 180 4.27 -9.38 16.34
C GLY A 180 4.69 -7.97 16.66
N ARG A 181 4.30 -7.49 17.84
CA ARG A 181 5.05 -6.43 18.52
C ARG A 181 6.45 -7.00 18.79
N HIS A 182 7.39 -6.75 17.91
CA HIS A 182 8.81 -6.77 18.27
C HIS A 182 9.07 -5.54 19.13
N PHE A 183 8.81 -5.67 20.43
CA PHE A 183 9.53 -4.91 21.44
C PHE A 183 10.92 -5.55 21.59
N TYR A 184 11.93 -4.75 21.25
CA TYR A 184 13.33 -4.75 21.70
C TYR A 184 14.03 -6.09 22.01
N GLU A 185 14.91 -6.50 21.10
CA GLU A 185 16.09 -7.29 21.43
C GLU A 185 17.28 -6.34 21.68
N LYS A 186 18.10 -6.76 22.64
CA LYS A 186 19.32 -6.15 23.16
C LYS A 186 20.49 -6.24 22.17
#